data_AF-A0A9D6K5D1-F1
#
_entry.id   AF-A0A9D6K5D1-F1
#
_cell.length_a   1.000
_cell.length_b   1.000
_cell.length_c   1.000
_cell.angle_alpha   90.00
_cell.angle_beta   90.00
_cell.angle_gamma   90.00
#
_symmetry.space_group_name_H-M   'P 1'
#
loop_
_entity.id
_entity.type
_entity.pdbx_description
1 polymer ?
#
loop_
_entity_poly.entity_id
_entity_poly.type
_entity_poly.pdbx_seq_one_letter_code
_entity_poly.pdbx_strand_id
1 'polypeptide(L)'
;MTRLLVYFLLFGVILWALSAWSRRQIIPAELKNVKPGRWFRAKRNPAEVWVQVYETATLEEARPLQARLQEEEVECVVYEQGKKDIHGNALKGIGIAVPRTLAGQAQRIISRILT
;
A
#
# COMPACT_ATOMS: atom_id res chain seq x y z
N MET A 1 -14.23 -49.17 -3.78
CA MET A 1 -14.04 -48.25 -2.63
C MET A 1 -12.59 -47.79 -2.48
N THR A 2 -11.60 -48.69 -2.47
CA THR A 2 -10.16 -48.35 -2.35
C THR A 2 -9.63 -47.41 -3.44
N ARG A 3 -10.07 -47.57 -4.69
CA ARG A 3 -9.66 -46.68 -5.80
C ARG A 3 -10.09 -45.22 -5.59
N LEU A 4 -11.28 -44.99 -5.04
CA LEU A 4 -11.77 -43.63 -4.76
C LEU A 4 -10.93 -42.97 -3.66
N LEU A 5 -10.58 -43.71 -2.61
CA LEU A 5 -9.69 -43.21 -1.54
C LEU A 5 -8.32 -42.80 -2.08
N VAL A 6 -7.75 -43.57 -3.02
CA VAL A 6 -6.47 -43.22 -3.67
C VAL A 6 -6.59 -41.93 -4.48
N TYR A 7 -7.69 -41.74 -5.23
CA TYR A 7 -7.91 -40.50 -5.98
C TYR A 7 -8.06 -39.28 -5.06
N PHE A 8 -8.78 -39.39 -3.95
CA PHE A 8 -8.90 -38.30 -2.97
C PHE A 8 -7.55 -37.95 -2.32
N LEU A 9 -6.74 -38.95 -2.03
CA LEU A 9 -5.42 -38.75 -1.42
C LEU A 9 -4.46 -38.06 -2.42
N LEU A 10 -4.43 -38.51 -3.67
CA LEU A 10 -3.67 -37.85 -4.74
C LEU A 10 -4.14 -36.40 -4.97
N PHE A 11 -5.45 -36.18 -5.01
CA PHE A 11 -6.02 -34.86 -5.19
C PHE A 11 -5.65 -33.90 -4.04
N GLY A 12 -5.69 -34.40 -2.80
CA GLY A 12 -5.25 -33.65 -1.62
C GLY A 12 -3.77 -33.26 -1.67
N VAL A 13 -2.89 -34.16 -2.12
CA VAL A 13 -1.46 -33.89 -2.28
C VAL A 13 -1.21 -32.82 -3.36
N ILE A 14 -1.93 -32.88 -4.48
CA ILE A 14 -1.84 -31.88 -5.56
C ILE A 14 -2.29 -30.50 -5.05
N LEU A 15 -3.42 -30.42 -4.36
CA LEU A 15 -3.90 -29.16 -3.77
C LEU A 15 -2.95 -28.62 -2.71
N TRP A 16 -2.37 -29.48 -1.88
CA TRP A 16 -1.37 -29.09 -0.89
C TRP A 16 -0.11 -28.52 -1.54
N ALA A 17 0.40 -29.17 -2.60
CA ALA A 17 1.56 -28.71 -3.35
C ALA A 17 1.32 -27.34 -4.01
N LEU A 18 0.14 -27.15 -4.64
CA LEU A 18 -0.25 -25.86 -5.22
C LEU A 18 -0.38 -24.76 -4.16
N SER A 19 -0.98 -25.07 -3.00
CA SER A 19 -1.09 -24.14 -1.88
C SER A 19 0.27 -23.76 -1.28
N ALA A 20 1.17 -24.73 -1.11
CA ALA A 20 2.52 -24.50 -0.63
C ALA A 20 3.34 -23.65 -1.62
N TRP A 21 3.16 -23.86 -2.93
CA TRP A 21 3.83 -23.08 -3.95
C TRP A 21 3.30 -21.64 -4.03
N SER A 22 1.98 -21.46 -3.97
CA SER A 22 1.35 -20.14 -3.93
C SER A 22 1.83 -19.32 -2.73
N ARG A 23 1.95 -19.94 -1.53
CA ARG A 23 2.51 -19.27 -0.35
C ARG A 23 3.98 -18.86 -0.52
N ARG A 24 4.77 -19.58 -1.31
CA ARG A 24 6.17 -19.22 -1.58
C ARG A 24 6.32 -18.06 -2.55
N GLN A 25 5.39 -17.87 -3.49
CA GLN A 25 5.42 -16.75 -4.43
C GLN A 25 4.91 -15.42 -3.86
N ILE A 26 4.11 -15.44 -2.78
CA ILE A 26 3.53 -14.23 -2.18
C ILE A 26 4.42 -13.64 -1.07
N ILE A 27 5.54 -14.28 -0.72
CA ILE A 27 6.53 -13.71 0.21
C ILE A 27 7.73 -13.21 -0.61
N PRO A 28 7.74 -11.95 -1.09
CA PRO A 28 9.00 -11.33 -1.45
C PRO A 28 9.88 -11.33 -0.19
N ALA A 29 11.02 -11.98 -0.30
CA ALA A 29 12.01 -12.15 0.76
C ALA A 29 12.78 -10.84 1.01
N GLU A 30 12.07 -9.75 1.32
CA GLU A 30 12.70 -8.47 1.64
C GLU A 30 11.92 -7.66 2.69
N LEU A 31 11.58 -8.26 3.84
CA LEU A 31 11.12 -7.49 5.02
C LEU A 31 11.29 -8.24 6.35
N LYS A 32 12.28 -9.13 6.45
CA LYS A 32 12.52 -9.91 7.68
C LYS A 32 13.44 -9.23 8.69
N ASN A 33 13.64 -7.92 8.61
CA ASN A 33 14.47 -7.20 9.57
C ASN A 33 14.04 -5.74 9.85
N VAL A 34 12.74 -5.50 9.95
CA VAL A 34 12.26 -4.29 10.62
C VAL A 34 11.70 -4.72 11.97
N LYS A 35 12.46 -4.42 13.03
CA LYS A 35 12.01 -4.49 14.42
C LYS A 35 10.61 -3.88 14.50
N PRO A 36 9.63 -4.46 15.23
CA PRO A 36 8.36 -3.80 15.47
C PRO A 36 8.59 -2.70 16.52
N GLY A 37 9.40 -1.71 16.16
CA GLY A 37 9.57 -0.49 16.93
C GLY A 37 8.29 0.29 16.81
N ARG A 38 7.35 0.06 17.74
CA ARG A 38 6.38 1.07 18.19
C ARG A 38 5.76 1.88 17.03
N TRP A 39 5.33 1.24 15.96
CA TRP A 39 4.77 1.96 14.82
C TRP A 39 3.36 2.38 15.20
N PHE A 40 3.30 3.59 15.77
CA PHE A 40 2.14 4.47 15.89
C PHE A 40 0.80 3.73 15.99
N ARG A 41 0.38 3.45 17.23
CA ARG A 41 -1.05 3.47 17.54
C ARG A 41 -1.55 4.91 17.35
N ALA A 42 -1.73 5.31 16.09
CA ALA A 42 -2.61 6.42 15.78
C ALA A 42 -3.95 6.05 16.41
N LYS A 43 -4.44 6.87 17.33
CA LYS A 43 -5.85 6.84 17.73
C LYS A 43 -6.66 7.15 16.46
N ARG A 44 -6.87 6.16 15.60
CA ARG A 44 -7.67 6.28 14.39
C ARG A 44 -9.08 6.59 14.84
N ASN A 45 -9.43 7.87 14.82
CA ASN A 45 -10.79 8.28 14.99
C ASN A 45 -11.48 7.92 13.66
N PRO A 46 -12.45 7.00 13.62
CA PRO A 46 -13.06 6.56 12.35
C PRO A 46 -13.80 7.69 11.61
N ALA A 47 -14.00 8.85 12.27
CA ALA A 47 -14.55 10.07 11.68
C ALA A 47 -13.50 10.99 11.03
N GLU A 48 -12.22 10.63 11.08
CA GLU A 48 -11.15 11.47 10.54
C GLU A 48 -11.17 11.44 9.01
N VAL A 49 -11.51 12.59 8.41
CA VAL A 49 -11.61 12.75 6.95
C VAL A 49 -10.20 12.89 6.37
N TRP A 50 -9.86 12.00 5.44
CA TRP A 50 -8.61 12.04 4.69
C TRP A 50 -8.81 12.83 3.40
N VAL A 51 -7.84 13.67 3.06
CA VAL A 51 -7.88 14.53 1.87
C VAL A 51 -6.62 14.32 1.05
N GLN A 52 -6.79 14.17 -0.27
CA GLN A 52 -5.67 14.12 -1.20
C GLN A 52 -5.04 15.51 -1.32
N VAL A 53 -3.76 15.63 -1.00
CA VAL A 53 -3.02 16.90 -1.04
C VAL A 53 -2.10 17.00 -2.27
N TYR A 54 -1.72 15.86 -2.86
CA TYR A 54 -0.85 15.83 -4.03
C TYR A 54 -1.13 14.61 -4.92
N GLU A 55 -0.82 14.74 -6.21
CA GLU A 55 -0.94 13.69 -7.23
C GLU A 55 0.38 13.63 -8.00
N THR A 56 0.99 12.44 -8.09
CA THR A 56 2.19 12.17 -8.90
C THR A 56 1.91 11.13 -9.97
N ALA A 57 2.74 11.10 -11.01
CA ALA A 57 2.61 10.11 -12.08
C ALA A 57 3.25 8.76 -11.69
N THR A 58 4.24 8.78 -10.79
CA THR A 58 4.98 7.58 -10.39
C THR A 58 5.09 7.45 -8.87
N LEU A 59 5.30 6.20 -8.43
CA LEU A 59 5.49 5.90 -7.01
C LEU A 59 6.87 6.33 -6.52
N GLU A 60 7.85 6.40 -7.42
CA GLU A 60 9.21 6.88 -7.13
C GLU A 60 9.22 8.35 -6.73
N GLU A 61 8.36 9.17 -7.34
CA GLU A 61 8.16 10.57 -6.96
C GLU A 61 7.38 10.73 -5.64
N ALA A 62 6.47 9.80 -5.33
CA ALA A 62 5.66 9.86 -4.11
C ALA A 62 6.45 9.47 -2.85
N ARG A 63 7.41 8.55 -2.95
CA ARG A 63 8.27 8.09 -1.84
C ARG A 63 9.05 9.21 -1.14
N PRO A 64 9.80 10.09 -1.83
CA PRO A 64 10.53 11.16 -1.17
C PRO A 64 9.59 12.16 -0.49
N LEU A 65 8.43 12.45 -1.09
CA LEU A 65 7.40 13.30 -0.47
C LEU A 65 6.84 12.67 0.80
N GLN A 66 6.56 11.36 0.77
CA GLN A 66 6.11 10.62 1.96
C GLN A 66 7.15 10.68 3.08
N ALA A 67 8.43 10.48 2.76
CA ALA A 67 9.52 10.54 3.74
C ALA A 67 9.60 11.93 4.40
N ARG A 68 9.50 13.01 3.63
CA ARG A 68 9.53 14.39 4.16
C ARG A 68 8.33 14.71 5.04
N LEU A 69 7.13 14.28 4.64
CA LEU A 69 5.93 14.44 5.47
C LEU A 69 6.07 13.69 6.80
N GLN A 70 6.67 12.49 6.76
CA GLN A 70 6.93 11.71 7.98
C GLN A 70 8.02 12.34 8.87
N GLU A 71 9.05 12.95 8.30
CA GLU A 71 10.08 13.69 9.05
C GLU A 71 9.48 14.85 9.86
N GLU A 72 8.44 15.51 9.34
CA GLU A 72 7.72 16.59 10.02
C GLU A 72 6.52 16.10 10.85
N GLU A 73 6.48 14.81 11.20
CA GLU A 73 5.43 14.16 12.00
C GLU A 73 4.01 14.24 11.38
N VAL A 74 3.90 14.38 10.05
CA VAL A 74 2.63 14.39 9.33
C VAL A 74 2.28 12.98 8.85
N GLU A 75 1.14 12.47 9.32
CA GLU A 75 0.60 11.20 8.83
C GLU A 75 0.20 11.32 7.35
N CYS A 76 0.68 10.39 6.53
CA CYS A 76 0.42 10.36 5.10
C CYS A 76 0.22 8.92 4.59
N VAL A 77 -0.70 8.78 3.63
CA VAL A 77 -1.01 7.53 2.93
C VAL A 77 -0.79 7.75 1.44
N VAL A 78 -0.02 6.84 0.83
CA VAL A 78 0.22 6.80 -0.62
C VAL A 78 -0.62 5.67 -1.20
N TYR A 79 -1.39 5.96 -2.24
CA TYR A 79 -2.26 4.98 -2.88
C TYR A 79 -2.28 5.16 -4.40
N GLU A 80 -2.54 4.08 -5.12
CA GLU A 80 -2.70 4.13 -6.58
C GLU A 80 -4.10 4.65 -6.92
N GLN A 81 -4.14 5.78 -7.63
CA GLN A 81 -5.33 6.40 -8.17
C GLN A 81 -5.57 5.86 -9.58
N GLY A 82 -6.54 4.97 -9.72
CA GLY A 82 -7.00 4.48 -11.02
C GLY A 82 -7.83 5.55 -11.72
N LYS A 83 -7.17 6.48 -12.42
CA LYS A 83 -7.84 7.49 -13.27
C LYS A 83 -8.02 6.90 -14.66
N LYS A 84 -9.17 7.14 -15.28
CA LYS A 84 -9.37 6.81 -16.70
C LYS A 84 -9.25 8.09 -17.50
N ASP A 85 -8.49 8.05 -18.58
CA ASP A 85 -8.50 9.15 -19.54
C ASP A 85 -9.86 9.22 -20.29
N ILE A 86 -10.07 10.27 -21.08
CA ILE A 86 -11.27 10.44 -21.92
C ILE A 86 -11.43 9.32 -22.97
N HIS A 87 -10.39 8.54 -23.22
CA HIS A 87 -10.34 7.43 -24.17
C HIS A 87 -10.50 6.06 -23.49
N GLY A 88 -10.65 6.01 -22.16
CA GLY A 88 -10.81 4.79 -21.39
C GLY A 88 -9.52 4.07 -20.98
N ASN A 89 -8.34 4.62 -21.26
CA ASN A 89 -7.07 4.06 -20.82
C ASN A 89 -6.85 4.30 -19.32
N ALA A 90 -6.31 3.29 -18.64
CA ALA A 90 -5.94 3.40 -17.24
C ALA A 90 -4.67 4.26 -17.11
N LEU A 91 -4.83 5.47 -16.56
CA LEU A 91 -3.73 6.29 -16.10
C LEU A 91 -3.39 5.87 -14.68
N LYS A 92 -2.14 5.44 -14.49
CA LYS A 92 -1.57 5.20 -13.17
C LYS A 92 -1.25 6.57 -12.57
N GLY A 93 -2.14 7.07 -11.72
CA GLY A 93 -1.85 8.18 -10.83
C GLY A 93 -1.45 7.63 -9.46
N ILE A 94 -0.61 8.33 -8.74
CA ILE A 94 -0.32 8.05 -7.33
C ILE A 94 -0.83 9.24 -6.52
N GLY A 95 -1.78 8.98 -5.63
CA GLY A 95 -2.33 9.98 -4.72
C GLY A 95 -1.61 9.95 -3.38
N ILE A 96 -1.33 11.13 -2.82
CA ILE A 96 -0.86 11.30 -1.44
C ILE A 96 -1.99 11.94 -0.64
N ALA A 97 -2.49 11.24 0.37
CA ALA A 97 -3.53 11.73 1.28
C ALA A 97 -3.01 11.90 2.70
N VAL A 98 -3.55 12.91 3.38
CA VAL A 98 -3.26 13.22 4.78
C VAL A 98 -4.57 13.49 5.53
N PRO A 99 -4.59 13.42 6.87
CA PRO A 99 -5.73 13.88 7.66
C PRO A 99 -6.05 15.34 7.34
N ARG A 100 -7.34 15.68 7.22
CA ARG A 100 -7.80 17.04 6.90
C ARG A 100 -7.24 18.10 7.86
N THR A 101 -7.04 17.74 9.12
CA THR A 101 -6.44 18.58 10.17
C THR A 101 -5.01 19.01 9.83
N LEU A 102 -4.25 18.15 9.15
CA LEU A 102 -2.85 18.36 8.78
C LEU A 102 -2.67 18.81 7.32
N ALA A 103 -3.75 18.90 6.54
CA ALA A 103 -3.70 19.24 5.11
C ALA A 103 -2.98 20.57 4.84
N GLY A 104 -3.25 21.61 5.65
CA GLY A 104 -2.59 22.90 5.50
C GLY A 104 -1.09 22.87 5.81
N GLN A 105 -0.66 22.04 6.78
CA GLN A 105 0.76 21.83 7.06
C GLN A 105 1.42 21.04 5.92
N ALA A 106 0.80 19.95 5.50
CA ALA A 106 1.29 19.13 4.38
C ALA A 106 1.49 19.96 3.10
N GLN A 107 0.53 20.82 2.75
CA GLN A 107 0.66 21.69 1.57
C GLN A 107 1.83 22.68 1.67
N ARG A 108 2.11 23.23 2.86
CA ARG A 108 3.27 24.11 3.05
C ARG A 108 4.58 23.34 2.87
N ILE A 109 4.68 22.13 3.42
CA ILE A 109 5.86 21.27 3.27
C ILE A 109 6.09 20.95 1.80
N ILE A 110 5.03 20.48 1.12
CA ILE A 110 5.08 20.13 -0.30
C ILE A 110 5.47 21.34 -1.15
N SER A 111 4.92 22.52 -0.88
CA SER A 111 5.28 23.73 -1.61
C SER A 111 6.77 24.04 -1.52
N ARG A 112 7.40 23.89 -0.34
CA ARG A 112 8.84 24.14 -0.14
C ARG A 112 9.74 23.14 -0.85
N ILE A 113 9.26 21.92 -1.09
CA ILE A 113 10.02 20.88 -1.79
C ILE A 113 9.97 21.08 -3.30
N LEU A 114 8.87 21.64 -3.80
CA LEU A 114 8.63 21.86 -5.23
C LEU A 114 9.08 23.25 -5.73
N THR A 115 9.49 24.14 -4.82
CA THR A 115 10.13 25.42 -5.20
C THR A 115 11.63 25.25 -5.30
#